data_AF-A0A0P6WR55-F1
#
_entry.id   AF-A0A0P6WR55-F1
#
_cell.length_a   1.000
_cell.length_b   1.000
_cell.length_c   1.000
_cell.angle_alpha   90.00
_cell.angle_beta   90.00
_cell.angle_gamma   90.00
#
_symmetry.space_group_name_H-M   'P 1'
#
loop_
_entity.id
_entity.type
_entity.pdbx_description
1 polymer ?
#
loop_
_entity_poly.entity_id
_entity_poly.type
_entity_poly.pdbx_seq_one_letter_code
_entity_poly.pdbx_strand_id
1 'polypeptide(L)'
;MMRFIIVLSMLLVFGAKSAEAIPSFQVEILPWEQVKGIIPNHSYFTIIDVDTGLSFRVQRRAGSKHADVQPVTEKDTKIMKAIYGGEWSWDRRAILVLVHDQLISASMNGMPHGAGALQNNFPGHFCVHFYGSTTHKTPTPDLAHKVMILKAGGKLDRYLYQLDPYELISVLEIAFNQQDERLLSQIMTGNNRSLKKTLASVNHIQITQRSILPVEDLPVLVAMKLQFRVKWIRSNHSQDEKNVVFYLHRDSLENQWRIDGRTFVDEIQ
;
A
#
# COMPACT_ATOMS: atom_id res chain seq x y z
N MET A 1 72.30 18.37 41.32
CA MET A 1 71.01 17.97 41.93
C MET A 1 69.90 18.71 41.19
N MET A 2 69.31 18.09 40.16
CA MET A 2 68.01 18.53 39.60
C MET A 2 67.47 17.37 38.75
N ARG A 3 66.42 16.72 39.25
CA ARG A 3 65.74 15.59 38.62
C ARG A 3 64.66 16.13 37.69
N PHE A 4 64.74 15.86 36.40
CA PHE A 4 63.62 16.04 35.47
C PHE A 4 62.72 14.81 35.55
N ILE A 5 61.47 15.00 35.96
CA ILE A 5 60.42 13.98 35.89
C ILE A 5 59.64 14.25 34.60
N ILE A 6 59.73 13.32 33.65
CA ILE A 6 58.85 13.29 32.47
C ILE A 6 57.61 12.51 32.88
N VAL A 7 56.47 13.18 32.95
CA VAL A 7 55.16 12.52 33.14
C VAL A 7 54.56 12.27 31.76
N LEU A 8 54.57 11.01 31.33
CA LEU A 8 53.92 10.54 30.13
C LEU A 8 52.44 10.29 30.44
N SER A 9 51.54 11.19 30.03
CA SER A 9 50.09 10.98 30.17
C SER A 9 49.61 10.03 29.07
N MET A 10 49.35 8.78 29.43
CA MET A 10 48.70 7.79 28.56
C MET A 10 47.20 8.11 28.51
N LEU A 11 46.74 8.77 27.44
CA LEU A 11 45.32 8.99 27.17
C LEU A 11 44.67 7.68 26.71
N LEU A 12 43.97 7.02 27.64
CA LEU A 12 43.04 5.93 27.33
C LEU A 12 41.84 6.51 26.56
N VAL A 13 41.83 6.34 25.25
CA VAL A 13 40.65 6.59 24.41
C VAL A 13 39.67 5.44 24.66
N PHE A 14 38.72 5.64 25.57
CA PHE A 14 37.52 4.82 25.63
C PHE A 14 36.68 5.12 24.38
N GLY A 15 36.63 4.17 23.45
CA GLY A 15 35.69 4.21 22.33
C GLY A 15 34.27 4.18 22.86
N ALA A 16 33.58 5.32 22.84
CA ALA A 16 32.14 5.36 23.04
C ALA A 16 31.49 4.58 21.91
N LYS A 17 30.80 3.47 22.23
CA LYS A 17 29.84 2.86 21.30
C LYS A 17 28.82 3.94 20.95
N SER A 18 28.67 4.25 19.66
CA SER A 18 27.58 5.11 19.19
C SER A 18 26.27 4.53 19.70
N ALA A 19 25.49 5.33 20.42
CA ALA A 19 24.12 4.97 20.74
C ALA A 19 23.38 4.70 19.41
N GLU A 20 22.75 3.53 19.29
CA GLU A 20 21.86 3.26 18.15
C GLU A 20 20.82 4.38 18.10
N ALA A 21 20.72 5.05 16.95
CA ALA A 21 19.76 6.13 16.76
C ALA A 21 18.36 5.57 17.04
N ILE A 22 17.63 6.20 17.95
CA ILE A 22 16.23 5.87 18.20
C ILE A 22 15.49 6.15 16.90
N PRO A 23 14.77 5.17 16.31
CA PRO A 23 14.03 5.39 15.08
C PRO A 23 13.12 6.60 15.21
N SER A 24 13.11 7.47 14.21
CA SER A 24 12.10 8.51 14.12
C SER A 24 10.73 7.83 14.06
N PHE A 25 9.84 8.15 15.02
CA PHE A 25 8.47 7.63 15.00
C PHE A 25 7.61 8.30 13.91
N GLN A 26 8.16 9.28 13.19
CA GLN A 26 7.47 9.94 12.09
C GLN A 26 7.61 9.12 10.81
N VAL A 27 6.48 8.72 10.23
CA VAL A 27 6.45 8.10 8.90
C VAL A 27 6.52 9.18 7.82
N GLU A 28 7.46 9.02 6.91
CA GLU A 28 7.68 9.92 5.78
C GLU A 28 7.04 9.37 4.51
N ILE A 29 6.42 10.25 3.71
CA ILE A 29 5.94 9.93 2.36
C ILE A 29 6.90 10.56 1.36
N LEU A 30 7.89 9.80 0.91
CA LEU A 30 8.96 10.31 0.06
C LEU A 30 8.75 9.94 -1.42
N PRO A 31 9.00 10.87 -2.36
CA PRO A 31 9.04 10.55 -3.79
C PRO A 31 10.11 9.51 -4.12
N TRP A 32 9.83 8.61 -5.07
CA TRP A 32 10.77 7.61 -5.56
C TRP A 32 12.15 8.17 -5.94
N GLU A 33 12.16 9.36 -6.55
CA GLU A 33 13.39 10.04 -6.96
C GLU A 33 14.34 10.35 -5.80
N GLN A 34 13.81 10.55 -4.59
CA GLN A 34 14.61 10.70 -3.37
C GLN A 34 14.97 9.34 -2.79
N VAL A 35 13.98 8.44 -2.69
CA VAL A 35 14.14 7.11 -2.09
C VAL A 35 15.21 6.28 -2.80
N LYS A 36 15.34 6.38 -4.13
CA LYS A 36 16.35 5.62 -4.87
C LYS A 36 17.80 5.98 -4.49
N GLY A 37 18.02 7.17 -3.94
CA GLY A 37 19.30 7.60 -3.36
C GLY A 37 19.49 7.14 -1.91
N ILE A 38 18.41 7.06 -1.14
CA ILE A 38 18.42 6.56 0.25
C ILE A 38 18.65 5.04 0.30
N ILE A 39 18.01 4.31 -0.62
CA ILE A 39 18.04 2.85 -0.71
C ILE A 39 18.71 2.47 -2.03
N PRO A 40 20.04 2.62 -2.21
CA PRO A 40 20.71 2.28 -3.47
C PRO A 40 20.65 0.78 -3.79
N ASN A 41 21.03 0.37 -5.00
CA ASN A 41 21.12 -1.06 -5.34
C ASN A 41 22.07 -1.79 -4.38
N HIS A 42 21.72 -3.03 -4.05
CA HIS A 42 22.38 -3.91 -3.08
C HIS A 42 22.26 -3.49 -1.61
N SER A 43 21.55 -2.40 -1.30
CA SER A 43 21.23 -2.03 0.08
C SER A 43 20.25 -3.02 0.72
N TYR A 44 20.32 -3.09 2.04
CA TYR A 44 19.47 -3.95 2.88
C TYR A 44 18.60 -3.08 3.77
N PHE A 45 17.34 -3.47 3.94
CA PHE A 45 16.40 -2.77 4.80
C PHE A 45 15.31 -3.71 5.30
N THR A 46 14.48 -3.23 6.21
CA THR A 46 13.36 -4.00 6.79
C THR A 46 12.04 -3.49 6.22
N ILE A 47 11.17 -4.42 5.82
CA ILE A 47 9.78 -4.15 5.50
C ILE A 47 8.93 -4.53 6.70
N ILE A 48 7.95 -3.70 7.05
CA ILE A 48 6.94 -3.93 8.08
C ILE A 48 5.58 -3.82 7.41
N ASP A 49 4.80 -4.89 7.44
CA ASP A 49 3.43 -4.89 6.92
C ASP A 49 2.48 -4.18 7.89
N VAL A 50 1.73 -3.19 7.40
CA VAL A 50 0.89 -2.32 8.26
C VAL A 50 -0.26 -3.09 8.88
N ASP A 51 -0.84 -4.04 8.17
CA ASP A 51 -2.05 -4.74 8.63
C ASP A 51 -1.74 -5.90 9.58
N THR A 52 -0.65 -6.64 9.35
CA THR A 52 -0.26 -7.79 10.19
C THR A 52 0.77 -7.44 11.27
N GLY A 53 1.51 -6.34 11.11
CA GLY A 53 2.65 -5.99 11.96
C GLY A 53 3.87 -6.89 11.77
N LEU A 54 3.82 -7.88 10.87
CA LEU A 54 4.94 -8.76 10.58
C LEU A 54 6.02 -8.00 9.82
N SER A 55 7.28 -8.30 10.14
CA SER A 55 8.44 -7.65 9.54
C SER A 55 9.46 -8.65 9.03
N PHE A 56 10.11 -8.34 7.92
CA PHE A 56 11.14 -9.18 7.32
C PHE A 56 12.19 -8.33 6.61
N ARG A 57 13.41 -8.87 6.47
CA ARG A 57 14.51 -8.19 5.81
C ARG A 57 14.52 -8.46 4.31
N VAL A 58 14.85 -7.43 3.55
CA VAL A 58 15.02 -7.49 2.10
C VAL A 58 16.33 -6.85 1.66
N GLN A 59 16.74 -7.17 0.44
CA GLN A 59 17.78 -6.47 -0.29
C GLN A 59 17.16 -5.85 -1.55
N ARG A 60 17.47 -4.57 -1.85
CA ARG A 60 17.21 -4.01 -3.17
C ARG A 60 18.19 -4.62 -4.17
N ARG A 61 17.68 -5.33 -5.17
CA ARG A 61 18.50 -5.91 -6.23
C ARG A 61 18.66 -4.97 -7.42
N ALA A 62 17.56 -4.33 -7.84
CA ALA A 62 17.52 -3.52 -9.05
C ALA A 62 16.36 -2.50 -9.00
N GLY A 63 15.83 -2.16 -10.18
CA GLY A 63 14.65 -1.32 -10.37
C GLY A 63 15.00 0.16 -10.62
N SER A 64 14.48 0.72 -11.72
CA SER A 64 14.67 2.13 -12.10
C SER A 64 13.44 3.00 -11.82
N LYS A 65 12.24 2.41 -11.87
CA LYS A 65 10.94 3.08 -11.67
C LYS A 65 10.33 2.84 -10.27
N HIS A 66 10.83 1.81 -9.60
CA HIS A 66 10.49 1.36 -8.25
C HIS A 66 11.64 0.45 -7.78
N ALA A 67 11.58 -0.07 -6.56
CA ALA A 67 12.60 -0.98 -6.04
C ALA A 67 12.24 -2.43 -6.36
N ASP A 68 13.12 -3.11 -7.10
CA ASP A 68 13.07 -4.57 -7.27
C ASP A 68 13.84 -5.20 -6.12
N VAL A 69 13.13 -5.92 -5.24
CA VAL A 69 13.69 -6.39 -3.97
C VAL A 69 13.46 -7.88 -3.78
N GLN A 70 14.28 -8.49 -2.94
CA GLN A 70 14.20 -9.92 -2.63
C GLN A 70 14.40 -10.14 -1.12
N PRO A 71 13.72 -11.13 -0.50
CA PRO A 71 13.96 -11.47 0.90
C PRO A 71 15.43 -11.84 1.14
N VAL A 72 15.97 -11.56 2.32
CA VAL A 72 17.40 -11.86 2.58
C VAL A 72 17.61 -13.34 2.88
N THR A 73 16.73 -13.93 3.67
CA THR A 73 16.84 -15.33 4.14
C THR A 73 15.58 -16.13 3.84
N GLU A 74 15.65 -17.45 3.95
CA GLU A 74 14.46 -18.31 3.89
C GLU A 74 13.42 -17.98 4.97
N LYS A 75 13.87 -17.50 6.13
CA LYS A 75 12.97 -17.06 7.20
C LYS A 75 12.18 -15.81 6.76
N ASP A 76 12.85 -14.85 6.14
CA ASP A 76 12.21 -13.65 5.59
C ASP A 76 11.18 -14.02 4.51
N THR A 77 11.52 -14.96 3.63
CA THR A 77 10.61 -15.50 2.62
C THR A 77 9.37 -16.14 3.24
N LYS A 78 9.53 -16.92 4.31
CA LYS A 78 8.41 -17.53 5.04
C LYS A 78 7.50 -16.48 5.69
N ILE A 79 8.07 -15.42 6.27
CA ILE A 79 7.31 -14.31 6.85
C ILE A 79 6.52 -13.59 5.74
N MET A 80 7.17 -13.25 4.63
CA MET A 80 6.51 -12.63 3.48
C MET A 80 5.36 -13.50 2.95
N LYS A 81 5.55 -14.80 2.84
CA LYS A 81 4.50 -15.74 2.41
C LYS A 81 3.33 -15.80 3.40
N ALA A 82 3.61 -15.72 4.70
CA ALA A 82 2.57 -15.67 5.74
C ALA A 82 1.74 -14.37 5.68
N ILE A 83 2.37 -13.23 5.37
CA ILE A 83 1.68 -11.95 5.15
C ILE A 83 0.63 -12.06 4.03
N TYR A 84 0.91 -12.87 3.01
CA TYR A 84 0.00 -13.16 1.89
C TYR A 84 -0.86 -14.43 2.10
N GLY A 85 -1.04 -14.89 3.35
CA GLY A 85 -1.94 -16.00 3.65
C GLY A 85 -1.47 -17.36 3.14
N GLY A 86 -0.18 -17.52 2.85
CA GLY A 86 0.39 -18.79 2.39
C GLY A 86 0.55 -18.91 0.87
N GLU A 87 0.10 -17.92 0.09
CA GLU A 87 0.21 -17.91 -1.37
C GLU A 87 0.90 -16.64 -1.87
N TRP A 88 1.42 -16.66 -3.10
CA TRP A 88 1.99 -15.46 -3.71
C TRP A 88 0.89 -14.68 -4.43
N SER A 89 0.87 -13.35 -4.26
CA SER A 89 -0.17 -12.50 -4.84
C SER A 89 0.37 -11.20 -5.42
N TRP A 90 -0.32 -10.68 -6.45
CA TRP A 90 -0.13 -9.32 -6.97
C TRP A 90 -0.87 -8.27 -6.15
N ASP A 91 -1.56 -8.67 -5.08
CA ASP A 91 -2.29 -7.78 -4.19
C ASP A 91 -1.35 -6.79 -3.51
N ARG A 92 -1.81 -5.54 -3.47
CA ARG A 92 -1.01 -4.43 -2.96
C ARG A 92 -1.23 -4.33 -1.47
N ARG A 93 -0.14 -4.34 -0.73
CA ARG A 93 -0.15 -4.16 0.72
C ARG A 93 0.47 -2.83 1.09
N ALA A 94 -0.07 -2.21 2.14
CA ALA A 94 0.49 -1.03 2.76
C ALA A 94 1.64 -1.45 3.67
N ILE A 95 2.82 -0.89 3.46
CA ILE A 95 4.01 -1.25 4.22
C ILE A 95 4.79 -0.03 4.68
N LEU A 96 5.57 -0.21 5.74
CA LEU A 96 6.61 0.72 6.15
C LEU A 96 7.97 0.12 5.80
N VAL A 97 8.84 0.94 5.24
CA VAL A 97 10.24 0.61 4.98
C VAL A 97 11.08 1.28 6.06
N LEU A 98 11.70 0.45 6.91
CA LEU A 98 12.67 0.88 7.90
C LEU A 98 14.08 0.75 7.31
N VAL A 99 14.70 1.89 7.03
CA VAL A 99 16.08 1.99 6.55
C VAL A 99 16.84 2.99 7.42
N HIS A 100 17.97 2.54 7.98
CA HIS A 100 18.66 3.26 9.06
C HIS A 100 17.68 3.57 10.22
N ASP A 101 17.43 4.84 10.51
CA ASP A 101 16.52 5.37 11.53
C ASP A 101 15.23 5.98 10.94
N GLN A 102 15.02 5.84 9.62
CA GLN A 102 13.88 6.41 8.89
C GLN A 102 12.79 5.36 8.61
N LEU A 103 11.53 5.76 8.79
CA LEU A 103 10.35 5.01 8.38
C LEU A 103 9.69 5.67 7.16
N ILE A 104 9.74 5.00 6.02
CA ILE A 104 9.19 5.50 4.76
C ILE A 104 7.94 4.69 4.40
N SER A 105 6.83 5.36 4.13
CA SER A 105 5.61 4.70 3.64
C SER A 105 5.84 4.16 2.22
N ALA A 106 5.44 2.92 1.98
CA ALA A 106 5.55 2.29 0.68
C ALA A 106 4.38 1.32 0.45
N SER A 107 4.36 0.69 -0.73
CA SER A 107 3.46 -0.42 -1.01
C SER A 107 4.21 -1.54 -1.73
N MET A 108 3.93 -2.79 -1.38
CA MET A 108 4.51 -3.96 -2.03
C MET A 108 3.45 -4.86 -2.67
N ASN A 109 3.88 -5.66 -3.64
CA ASN A 109 3.21 -6.90 -4.02
C ASN A 109 4.02 -8.11 -3.52
N GLY A 110 3.43 -9.31 -3.60
CA GLY A 110 4.02 -10.55 -3.09
C GLY A 110 4.49 -11.53 -4.17
N MET A 111 4.19 -11.25 -5.43
CA MET A 111 4.40 -12.20 -6.52
C MET A 111 5.87 -12.22 -6.95
N PRO A 112 6.57 -13.36 -6.87
CA PRO A 112 7.92 -13.48 -7.42
C PRO A 112 7.89 -13.33 -8.94
N HIS A 113 8.81 -12.50 -9.46
CA HIS A 113 9.03 -12.35 -10.89
C HIS A 113 10.48 -11.97 -11.19
N GLY A 114 10.85 -12.07 -12.47
CA GLY A 114 12.22 -11.86 -12.92
C GLY A 114 13.22 -12.80 -12.24
N ALA A 115 14.49 -12.40 -12.23
CA ALA A 115 15.56 -13.17 -11.59
C ALA A 115 15.82 -12.72 -10.15
N GLY A 116 16.06 -13.67 -9.26
CA GLY A 116 16.62 -13.46 -7.93
C GLY A 116 18.15 -13.56 -7.93
N ALA A 117 18.79 -13.25 -6.80
CA ALA A 117 20.24 -13.39 -6.63
C ALA A 117 20.67 -14.03 -5.31
N LEU A 118 19.74 -14.26 -4.36
CA LEU A 118 20.04 -14.86 -3.06
C LEU A 118 19.42 -16.25 -2.94
N GLN A 119 20.06 -17.13 -2.17
CA GLN A 119 19.52 -18.44 -1.80
C GLN A 119 18.57 -18.27 -0.60
N ASN A 120 17.34 -17.89 -0.90
CA ASN A 120 16.31 -17.53 0.09
C ASN A 120 14.98 -18.29 -0.13
N ASN A 121 14.95 -19.27 -1.03
CA ASN A 121 13.74 -19.98 -1.48
C ASN A 121 12.61 -19.07 -2.02
N PHE A 122 12.95 -17.86 -2.45
CA PHE A 122 12.06 -16.95 -3.16
C PHE A 122 12.49 -16.88 -4.64
N PRO A 123 11.67 -17.35 -5.59
CA PRO A 123 12.09 -17.56 -6.97
C PRO A 123 12.04 -16.28 -7.81
N GLY A 124 12.79 -15.24 -7.44
CA GLY A 124 12.80 -13.97 -8.17
C GLY A 124 13.09 -12.76 -7.28
N HIS A 125 12.47 -11.65 -7.65
CA HIS A 125 12.27 -10.46 -6.84
C HIS A 125 10.79 -10.07 -6.85
N PHE A 126 10.42 -9.09 -6.02
CA PHE A 126 9.10 -8.46 -6.00
C PHE A 126 9.26 -6.94 -5.98
N CYS A 127 8.17 -6.22 -6.28
CA CYS A 127 8.23 -4.75 -6.36
C CYS A 127 7.86 -4.10 -5.03
N VAL A 128 8.63 -3.08 -4.65
CA VAL A 128 8.25 -2.09 -3.65
C VAL A 128 8.13 -0.72 -4.33
N HIS A 129 6.93 -0.16 -4.29
CA HIS A 129 6.57 1.13 -4.84
C HIS A 129 6.56 2.20 -3.75
N PHE A 130 7.16 3.35 -4.06
CA PHE A 130 7.14 4.55 -3.23
C PHE A 130 6.30 5.63 -3.90
N TYR A 131 6.13 6.79 -3.25
CA TYR A 131 5.29 7.84 -3.79
C TYR A 131 5.80 8.30 -5.16
N GLY A 132 4.92 8.36 -6.16
CA GLY A 132 5.29 8.70 -7.54
C GLY A 132 6.02 7.61 -8.33
N SER A 133 6.26 6.41 -7.75
CA SER A 133 6.74 5.26 -8.52
C SER A 133 5.73 4.86 -9.61
N THR A 134 6.24 4.32 -10.72
CA THR A 134 5.40 3.78 -11.80
C THR A 134 5.65 2.29 -11.98
N THR A 135 4.72 1.61 -12.64
CA THR A 135 4.92 0.21 -13.04
C THR A 135 5.86 0.14 -14.25
N HIS A 136 6.28 -1.07 -14.63
CA HIS A 136 7.01 -1.25 -15.89
C HIS A 136 6.17 -0.92 -17.12
N LYS A 137 4.84 -1.11 -17.04
CA LYS A 137 3.91 -1.03 -18.17
C LYS A 137 3.45 0.40 -18.48
N THR A 138 3.28 1.23 -17.46
CA THR A 138 2.69 2.58 -17.61
C THR A 138 3.65 3.66 -17.11
N PRO A 139 3.62 4.87 -17.71
CA PRO A 139 4.30 6.04 -17.16
C PRO A 139 3.51 6.68 -16.00
N THR A 140 2.27 6.24 -15.78
CA THR A 140 1.42 6.71 -14.69
C THR A 140 1.54 5.82 -13.45
N PRO A 141 1.59 6.39 -12.23
CA PRO A 141 1.51 5.62 -11.00
C PRO A 141 0.26 4.73 -10.94
N ASP A 142 0.41 3.55 -10.35
CA ASP A 142 -0.69 2.63 -10.09
C ASP A 142 -1.51 3.13 -8.89
N LEU A 143 -2.83 3.28 -9.08
CA LEU A 143 -3.71 3.86 -8.06
C LEU A 143 -3.77 2.99 -6.78
N ALA A 144 -3.74 1.66 -6.92
CA ALA A 144 -3.77 0.76 -5.77
C ALA A 144 -2.51 0.93 -4.90
N HIS A 145 -1.32 1.01 -5.52
CA HIS A 145 -0.09 1.34 -4.80
C HIS A 145 -0.17 2.71 -4.15
N LYS A 146 -0.69 3.75 -4.83
CA LYS A 146 -0.88 5.09 -4.25
C LYS A 146 -1.76 5.04 -2.98
N VAL A 147 -2.90 4.36 -3.03
CA VAL A 147 -3.79 4.20 -1.88
C VAL A 147 -3.07 3.50 -0.72
N MET A 148 -2.32 2.43 -0.98
CA MET A 148 -1.58 1.69 0.05
C MET A 148 -0.42 2.50 0.65
N ILE A 149 0.29 3.30 -0.16
CA ILE A 149 1.32 4.23 0.32
C ILE A 149 0.70 5.28 1.26
N LEU A 150 -0.44 5.87 0.87
CA LEU A 150 -1.14 6.86 1.69
C LEU A 150 -1.74 6.24 2.97
N LYS A 151 -2.19 4.97 2.92
CA LYS A 151 -2.59 4.18 4.09
C LYS A 151 -1.43 4.03 5.06
N ALA A 152 -0.28 3.57 4.58
CA ALA A 152 0.93 3.40 5.40
C ALA A 152 1.43 4.74 5.99
N GLY A 153 1.36 5.83 5.21
CA GLY A 153 1.80 7.16 5.62
C GLY A 153 0.79 7.96 6.46
N GLY A 154 -0.36 7.38 6.81
CA GLY A 154 -1.39 8.07 7.61
C GLY A 154 -2.01 9.29 6.92
N LYS A 155 -2.06 9.31 5.58
CA LYS A 155 -2.65 10.40 4.77
C LYS A 155 -3.88 9.96 3.97
N LEU A 156 -4.31 8.70 4.12
CA LEU A 156 -5.46 8.15 3.41
C LEU A 156 -6.74 8.94 3.66
N ASP A 157 -7.06 9.30 4.90
CA ASP A 157 -8.32 10.02 5.23
C ASP A 157 -8.44 11.35 4.49
N ARG A 158 -7.35 12.14 4.47
CA ARG A 158 -7.29 13.40 3.72
C ARG A 158 -7.46 13.18 2.23
N TYR A 159 -6.86 12.12 1.69
CA TYR A 159 -7.00 11.77 0.28
C TYR A 159 -8.43 11.40 -0.07
N LEU A 160 -9.06 10.50 0.71
CA LEU A 160 -10.45 10.08 0.51
C LEU A 160 -11.43 11.24 0.58
N TYR A 161 -11.21 12.19 1.50
CA TYR A 161 -12.03 13.40 1.66
C TYR A 161 -12.10 14.26 0.38
N GLN A 162 -11.06 14.24 -0.45
CA GLN A 162 -10.95 15.08 -1.64
C GLN A 162 -11.48 14.41 -2.92
N LEU A 163 -11.84 13.13 -2.86
CA LEU A 163 -12.23 12.38 -4.05
C LEU A 163 -13.58 12.82 -4.59
N ASP A 164 -13.68 12.88 -5.91
CA ASP A 164 -14.97 12.92 -6.57
C ASP A 164 -15.65 11.53 -6.56
N PRO A 165 -16.96 11.46 -6.87
CA PRO A 165 -17.71 10.20 -6.93
C PRO A 165 -17.12 9.11 -7.85
N TYR A 166 -16.52 9.47 -8.98
CA TYR A 166 -15.90 8.53 -9.92
C TYR A 166 -14.58 7.98 -9.38
N GLU A 167 -13.78 8.83 -8.76
CA GLU A 167 -12.54 8.43 -8.08
C GLU A 167 -12.84 7.54 -6.87
N LEU A 168 -13.89 7.85 -6.10
CA LEU A 168 -14.32 7.04 -4.96
C LEU A 168 -14.72 5.61 -5.37
N ILE A 169 -15.43 5.46 -6.49
CA ILE A 169 -15.75 4.14 -7.08
C ILE A 169 -14.47 3.40 -7.52
N SER A 170 -13.46 4.12 -8.00
CA SER A 170 -12.15 3.51 -8.32
C SER A 170 -11.45 2.98 -7.05
N VAL A 171 -11.61 3.66 -5.92
CA VAL A 171 -11.12 3.18 -4.61
C VAL A 171 -11.92 1.98 -4.10
N LEU A 172 -13.23 1.91 -4.36
CA LEU A 172 -14.03 0.73 -4.05
C LEU A 172 -13.49 -0.53 -4.73
N GLU A 173 -13.17 -0.45 -6.02
CA GLU A 173 -12.54 -1.56 -6.76
C GLU A 173 -11.26 -2.03 -6.05
N ILE A 174 -10.40 -1.10 -5.65
CA ILE A 174 -9.15 -1.40 -4.93
C ILE A 174 -9.47 -2.09 -3.60
N ALA A 175 -10.41 -1.56 -2.82
CA ALA A 175 -10.73 -2.08 -1.50
C ALA A 175 -11.25 -3.53 -1.55
N PHE A 176 -12.09 -3.86 -2.55
CA PHE A 176 -12.50 -5.24 -2.80
C PHE A 176 -11.34 -6.12 -3.23
N ASN A 177 -10.54 -5.66 -4.19
CA ASN A 177 -9.44 -6.45 -4.72
C ASN A 177 -8.33 -6.72 -3.69
N GLN A 178 -8.12 -5.83 -2.72
CA GLN A 178 -7.18 -6.06 -1.61
C GLN A 178 -7.81 -6.69 -0.37
N GLN A 179 -9.11 -7.03 -0.40
CA GLN A 179 -9.86 -7.51 0.77
C GLN A 179 -9.74 -6.58 1.99
N ASP A 180 -9.69 -5.27 1.76
CA ASP A 180 -9.44 -4.26 2.79
C ASP A 180 -10.76 -3.75 3.41
N GLU A 181 -11.22 -4.47 4.45
CA GLU A 181 -12.42 -4.12 5.22
C GLU A 181 -12.36 -2.69 5.79
N ARG A 182 -11.17 -2.23 6.19
CA ARG A 182 -11.00 -0.90 6.77
C ARG A 182 -11.21 0.17 5.72
N LEU A 183 -10.58 0.04 4.55
CA LEU A 183 -10.76 0.97 3.43
C LEU A 183 -12.22 1.03 2.98
N LEU A 184 -12.90 -0.12 2.91
CA LEU A 184 -14.33 -0.17 2.61
C LEU A 184 -15.16 0.63 3.62
N SER A 185 -14.89 0.46 4.92
CA SER A 185 -15.61 1.19 5.98
C SER A 185 -15.41 2.71 5.93
N GLN A 186 -14.33 3.19 5.30
CA GLN A 186 -14.04 4.62 5.14
C GLN A 186 -14.75 5.25 3.94
N ILE A 187 -15.14 4.46 2.94
CA ILE A 187 -15.76 4.94 1.71
C ILE A 187 -17.25 4.57 1.59
N MET A 188 -17.76 3.66 2.43
CA MET A 188 -19.14 3.18 2.38
C MET A 188 -19.93 3.51 3.66
N THR A 189 -21.24 3.65 3.53
CA THR A 189 -22.21 3.63 4.65
C THR A 189 -23.00 2.33 4.67
N GLY A 190 -23.69 2.03 5.78
CA GLY A 190 -24.62 0.90 5.88
C GLY A 190 -24.12 -0.25 6.77
N ASN A 191 -24.75 -1.42 6.63
CA ASN A 191 -24.55 -2.55 7.55
C ASN A 191 -23.27 -3.33 7.25
N ASN A 192 -22.27 -3.19 8.13
CA ASN A 192 -20.97 -3.88 8.08
C ASN A 192 -21.06 -5.40 7.92
N ARG A 193 -22.09 -6.07 8.44
CA ARG A 193 -22.19 -7.54 8.37
C ARG A 193 -22.44 -8.02 6.94
N SER A 194 -23.33 -7.36 6.20
CA SER A 194 -23.64 -7.77 4.82
C SER A 194 -22.46 -7.46 3.91
N LEU A 195 -21.86 -6.28 4.08
CA LEU A 195 -20.68 -5.87 3.32
C LEU A 195 -19.50 -6.83 3.51
N LYS A 196 -19.23 -7.26 4.75
CA LYS A 196 -18.18 -8.24 5.06
C LYS A 196 -18.42 -9.60 4.40
N LYS A 197 -19.67 -10.07 4.40
CA LYS A 197 -20.03 -11.32 3.70
C LYS A 197 -19.81 -11.21 2.19
N THR A 198 -20.24 -10.09 1.61
CA THR A 198 -20.06 -9.83 0.18
C THR A 198 -18.58 -9.74 -0.18
N LEU A 199 -17.78 -9.01 0.59
CA LEU A 199 -16.33 -8.93 0.42
C LEU A 199 -15.69 -10.33 0.40
N ALA A 200 -16.01 -11.16 1.39
CA ALA A 200 -15.48 -12.52 1.49
C ALA A 200 -15.92 -13.46 0.35
N SER A 201 -17.01 -13.13 -0.36
CA SER A 201 -17.52 -13.93 -1.48
C SER A 201 -16.99 -13.50 -2.85
N VAL A 202 -16.36 -12.33 -2.94
CA VAL A 202 -15.87 -11.72 -4.17
C VAL A 202 -14.34 -11.68 -4.13
N ASN A 203 -13.71 -12.46 -5.00
CA ASN A 203 -12.26 -12.53 -5.11
C ASN A 203 -11.68 -11.35 -5.90
N HIS A 204 -12.41 -10.90 -6.92
CA HIS A 204 -11.96 -9.83 -7.80
C HIS A 204 -13.16 -9.05 -8.35
N ILE A 205 -13.01 -7.73 -8.47
CA ILE A 205 -13.98 -6.84 -9.09
C ILE A 205 -13.26 -5.91 -10.07
N GLN A 206 -13.96 -5.57 -11.15
CA GLN A 206 -13.49 -4.67 -12.19
C GLN A 206 -14.64 -3.75 -12.64
N ILE A 207 -14.38 -2.45 -12.68
CA ILE A 207 -15.36 -1.42 -13.01
C ILE A 207 -14.90 -0.69 -14.28
N THR A 208 -15.55 -0.95 -15.42
CA THR A 208 -14.98 -0.65 -16.74
C THR A 208 -15.69 0.47 -17.52
N GLN A 209 -17.02 0.55 -17.43
CA GLN A 209 -17.80 1.49 -18.23
C GLN A 209 -18.44 2.56 -17.35
N ARG A 210 -18.17 3.84 -17.64
CA ARG A 210 -18.75 4.98 -16.92
C ARG A 210 -19.95 5.53 -17.68
N SER A 211 -21.05 5.80 -16.99
CA SER A 211 -21.99 6.81 -17.49
C SER A 211 -21.34 8.18 -17.29
N ILE A 212 -20.91 8.80 -18.39
CA ILE A 212 -20.33 10.15 -18.34
C ILE A 212 -21.51 11.12 -18.28
N LEU A 213 -21.87 11.56 -17.08
CA LEU A 213 -22.61 12.80 -16.90
C LEU A 213 -21.56 13.92 -16.88
N PRO A 214 -21.73 15.04 -17.61
CA PRO A 214 -20.80 16.16 -17.55
C PRO A 214 -20.67 16.64 -16.10
N VAL A 215 -19.43 16.74 -15.60
CA VAL A 215 -19.16 17.25 -14.23
C VAL A 215 -19.65 18.68 -14.08
N GLU A 216 -19.67 19.44 -15.18
CA GLU A 216 -20.12 20.84 -15.26
C GLU A 216 -21.64 21.02 -15.04
N ASP A 217 -22.44 19.96 -15.21
CA ASP A 217 -23.90 19.98 -15.06
C ASP A 217 -24.38 19.40 -13.71
N LEU A 218 -23.46 19.07 -12.80
CA LEU A 218 -23.82 18.65 -11.46
C LEU A 218 -24.05 19.91 -10.61
N PRO A 219 -25.30 20.28 -10.26
CA PRO A 219 -25.54 21.35 -9.29
C PRO A 219 -24.90 21.00 -7.94
N VAL A 220 -25.10 21.88 -6.94
CA VAL A 220 -24.74 21.69 -5.54
C VAL A 220 -25.42 20.42 -4.97
N LEU A 221 -24.92 19.26 -5.36
CA LEU A 221 -25.52 17.95 -5.12
C LEU A 221 -24.85 17.34 -3.89
N VAL A 222 -25.71 16.87 -3.00
CA VAL A 222 -25.37 16.08 -1.82
C VAL A 222 -25.63 14.59 -2.06
N ALA A 223 -26.25 14.24 -3.19
CA ALA A 223 -26.50 12.86 -3.59
C ALA A 223 -26.44 12.73 -5.12
N MET A 224 -26.05 11.55 -5.60
CA MET A 224 -26.08 11.21 -7.02
C MET A 224 -26.22 9.70 -7.26
N LYS A 225 -26.67 9.38 -8.46
CA LYS A 225 -26.80 8.02 -8.96
C LYS A 225 -25.91 7.86 -10.19
N LEU A 226 -24.96 6.93 -10.14
CA LEU A 226 -24.09 6.62 -11.26
C LEU A 226 -24.25 5.16 -11.67
N GLN A 227 -24.26 4.90 -12.97
CA GLN A 227 -24.36 3.53 -13.50
C GLN A 227 -23.04 3.13 -14.15
N PHE A 228 -22.52 1.98 -13.74
CA PHE A 228 -21.29 1.41 -14.30
C PHE A 228 -21.48 -0.04 -14.67
N ARG A 229 -20.73 -0.49 -15.67
CA ARG A 229 -20.56 -1.92 -15.93
C ARG A 229 -19.55 -2.48 -14.95
N VAL A 230 -19.99 -3.44 -14.15
CA VAL A 230 -19.20 -4.07 -13.09
C VAL A 230 -19.14 -5.56 -13.38
N LYS A 231 -17.92 -6.09 -13.39
CA LYS A 231 -17.62 -7.50 -13.50
C LYS A 231 -17.00 -7.98 -12.19
N TRP A 232 -17.42 -9.12 -11.68
CA TRP A 232 -16.81 -9.70 -10.49
C TRP A 232 -16.68 -11.22 -10.60
N ILE A 233 -15.66 -11.73 -9.91
CA ILE A 233 -15.32 -13.15 -9.82
C ILE A 233 -15.52 -13.57 -8.36
N ARG A 234 -16.32 -14.62 -8.17
CA ARG A 234 -16.63 -15.16 -6.84
C ARG A 234 -15.62 -16.24 -6.42
N SER A 235 -15.66 -16.60 -5.14
CA SER A 235 -14.78 -17.63 -4.58
C SER A 235 -14.97 -19.03 -5.18
N ASN A 236 -16.14 -19.31 -5.75
CA ASN A 236 -16.41 -20.54 -6.51
C ASN A 236 -15.97 -20.44 -8.00
N HIS A 237 -15.20 -19.41 -8.36
CA HIS A 237 -14.77 -19.07 -9.72
C HIS A 237 -15.89 -18.73 -10.71
N SER A 238 -17.15 -18.55 -10.25
CA SER A 238 -18.19 -18.00 -11.12
C SER A 238 -17.89 -16.53 -11.42
N GLN A 239 -18.26 -16.11 -12.62
CA GLN A 239 -18.08 -14.75 -13.08
C GLN A 239 -19.44 -14.15 -13.41
N ASP A 240 -19.71 -12.98 -12.85
CA ASP A 240 -20.90 -12.20 -13.11
C ASP A 240 -20.48 -10.86 -13.73
N GLU A 241 -21.35 -10.29 -14.57
CA GLU A 241 -21.17 -8.96 -15.14
C GLU A 241 -22.52 -8.31 -15.38
N LYS A 242 -22.73 -7.11 -14.83
CA LYS A 242 -23.95 -6.34 -15.09
C LYS A 242 -23.76 -4.84 -14.93
N ASN A 243 -24.78 -4.09 -15.33
CA ASN A 243 -24.88 -2.66 -15.00
C ASN A 243 -25.31 -2.51 -13.54
N VAL A 244 -24.40 -2.00 -12.72
CA VAL A 244 -24.63 -1.72 -11.29
C VAL A 244 -24.90 -0.23 -11.12
N VAL A 245 -25.89 0.07 -10.30
CA VAL A 245 -26.19 1.42 -9.85
C VAL A 245 -25.47 1.71 -8.54
N PHE A 246 -24.65 2.75 -8.54
CA PHE A 246 -24.02 3.32 -7.36
C PHE A 246 -24.84 4.51 -6.87
N TYR A 247 -25.30 4.44 -5.62
CA TYR A 247 -25.87 5.57 -4.91
C TYR A 247 -24.77 6.19 -4.05
N LEU A 248 -24.44 7.45 -4.33
CA LEU A 248 -23.42 8.19 -3.58
C LEU A 248 -24.07 9.39 -2.89
N HIS A 249 -23.60 9.71 -1.70
CA HIS A 249 -24.10 10.84 -0.92
C HIS A 249 -23.02 11.45 -0.03
N ARG A 250 -23.27 12.66 0.44
CA ARG A 250 -22.53 13.38 1.48
C ARG A 250 -23.53 14.24 2.26
N ASP A 251 -23.28 14.49 3.54
CA ASP A 251 -24.24 15.21 4.37
C ASP A 251 -24.30 16.71 4.04
N SER A 252 -23.18 17.27 3.58
CA SER A 252 -23.06 18.65 3.10
C SER A 252 -21.93 18.76 2.06
N LEU A 253 -21.73 19.95 1.49
CA LEU A 253 -20.67 20.20 0.51
C LEU A 253 -19.26 20.08 1.09
N GLU A 254 -19.14 20.23 2.40
CA GLU A 254 -17.90 20.10 3.15
C GLU A 254 -17.69 18.67 3.65
N ASN A 255 -18.56 17.71 3.32
CA ASN A 255 -18.37 16.33 3.70
C ASN A 255 -17.86 15.49 2.53
N GLN A 256 -17.09 14.45 2.87
CA GLN A 256 -16.62 13.43 1.95
C GLN A 256 -17.80 12.68 1.32
N TRP A 257 -17.70 12.37 0.03
CA TRP A 257 -18.60 11.43 -0.63
C TRP A 257 -18.50 10.02 -0.05
N ARG A 258 -19.63 9.34 0.08
CA ARG A 258 -19.73 7.95 0.48
C ARG A 258 -20.65 7.17 -0.44
N ILE A 259 -20.35 5.90 -0.61
CA ILE A 259 -21.16 4.93 -1.35
C ILE A 259 -22.16 4.31 -0.38
N ASP A 260 -23.44 4.27 -0.73
CA ASP A 260 -24.43 3.52 0.03
C ASP A 260 -24.14 2.02 -0.13
N GLY A 261 -23.65 1.40 0.95
CA GLY A 261 -23.20 0.02 0.90
C GLY A 261 -24.32 -1.00 0.91
N ARG A 262 -25.52 -0.64 1.36
CA ARG A 262 -26.67 -1.55 1.30
C ARG A 262 -27.11 -1.75 -0.14
N THR A 263 -27.36 -0.65 -0.85
CA THR A 263 -27.75 -0.68 -2.26
C THR A 263 -26.68 -1.33 -3.13
N PHE A 264 -25.40 -1.02 -2.89
CA PHE A 264 -24.32 -1.69 -3.62
C PHE A 264 -24.32 -3.20 -3.40
N VAL A 265 -24.50 -3.67 -2.16
CA VAL A 265 -24.55 -5.11 -1.85
C VAL A 265 -25.74 -5.77 -2.53
N ASP A 266 -26.93 -5.17 -2.47
CA ASP A 266 -28.14 -5.68 -3.15
C ASP A 266 -27.90 -5.76 -4.68
N GLU A 267 -27.11 -4.83 -5.23
CA GLU A 267 -26.70 -4.82 -6.62
C GLU A 267 -25.59 -5.83 -6.95
N ILE A 268 -24.92 -6.53 -6.05
CA ILE A 268 -23.87 -7.51 -6.43
C ILE A 268 -24.05 -8.90 -5.81
N GLN A 269 -25.14 -9.11 -5.07
CA GLN A 269 -25.54 -10.43 -4.59
C GLN A 269 -25.94 -11.36 -5.74
#